data_AF-A0A1Q9MWU9-F1
#
_entry.id   AF-A0A1Q9MWU9-F1
#
_cell.length_a   1.000
_cell.length_b   1.000
_cell.length_c   1.000
_cell.angle_alpha   90.00
_cell.angle_beta   90.00
_cell.angle_gamma   90.00
#
_symmetry.space_group_name_H-M   'P 1'
#
loop_
_entity.id
_entity.type
_entity.pdbx_description
1 polymer ?
#
loop_
_entity_poly.entity_id
_entity_poly.type
_entity_poly.pdbx_seq_one_letter_code
_entity_poly.pdbx_strand_id
1 'polypeptide(L)'
;MLLPLISEPLLLSFVIVVSINLLITKLLKFRYREAIITVIIGSSSHFEIAIASAITLYGVGSIAALGTTMGLFWEVPVMLALVYIGKWLGKKGFWPPSPPTEQPDLKCTATAREVVTCEEKKENMEGSKD
;
A
#
# COMPACT_ATOMS: atom_id res chain seq x y z
N MET A 1 17.24 22.70 -11.13
CA MET A 1 16.67 23.49 -10.00
C MET A 1 15.14 23.40 -9.87
N LEU A 2 14.41 22.79 -10.81
CA LEU A 2 12.94 22.62 -10.72
C LEU A 2 12.44 21.39 -9.93
N LEU A 3 13.34 20.47 -9.58
CA LEU A 3 13.01 19.19 -8.94
C LEU A 3 12.40 19.27 -7.52
N PRO A 4 12.83 20.16 -6.59
CA PRO A 4 12.26 20.17 -5.24
C PRO A 4 10.77 20.57 -5.24
N LEU A 5 10.38 21.55 -6.07
CA LEU A 5 9.00 22.06 -6.14
C LEU A 5 7.95 21.02 -6.60
N ILE A 6 8.38 20.01 -7.37
CA ILE A 6 7.51 18.92 -7.86
C ILE A 6 7.54 17.70 -6.94
N SER A 7 8.63 17.50 -6.19
CA SER A 7 8.75 16.39 -5.24
C SER A 7 8.05 16.67 -3.90
N GLU A 8 8.02 17.94 -3.47
CA GLU A 8 7.35 18.39 -2.24
C GLU A 8 5.88 17.93 -2.14
N PRO A 9 5.02 18.14 -3.16
CA PRO A 9 3.59 17.82 -3.05
C PRO A 9 3.31 16.30 -2.94
N LEU A 10 4.13 15.44 -3.54
CA LEU A 10 3.95 13.98 -3.47
C LEU A 10 4.24 13.46 -2.06
N LEU A 11 5.34 13.91 -1.47
CA LEU A 11 5.76 13.56 -0.12
C LEU A 11 4.72 14.02 0.90
N LEU A 12 4.24 15.27 0.75
CA LEU A 12 3.23 15.85 1.62
C LEU A 12 1.90 15.10 1.50
N SER A 13 1.45 14.81 0.28
CA SER A 13 0.21 14.07 0.04
C SER A 13 0.25 12.67 0.66
N PHE A 14 1.39 11.97 0.54
CA PHE A 14 1.56 10.66 1.15
C PHE A 14 1.48 10.73 2.68
N VAL A 15 2.21 11.66 3.30
CA VAL A 15 2.17 11.87 4.76
C VAL A 15 0.75 12.20 5.23
N ILE A 16 -0.01 12.97 4.46
CA ILE A 16 -1.42 13.29 4.77
C ILE A 16 -2.28 12.02 4.72
N VAL A 17 -2.24 11.24 3.65
CA VAL A 17 -3.03 10.01 3.50
C VAL A 17 -2.68 8.97 4.57
N VAL A 18 -1.39 8.80 4.86
CA VAL A 18 -0.90 7.96 5.96
C VAL A 18 -1.46 8.42 7.30
N SER A 19 -1.36 9.72 7.57
CA SER A 19 -1.83 10.29 8.83
C SER A 19 -3.33 10.11 8.99
N ILE A 20 -4.11 10.30 7.92
CA ILE A 20 -5.56 10.08 7.91
C ILE A 20 -5.89 8.61 8.16
N ASN A 21 -5.25 7.67 7.46
CA ASN A 21 -5.44 6.23 7.67
C ASN A 21 -5.10 5.81 9.12
N LEU A 22 -4.02 6.36 9.67
CA LEU A 22 -3.60 6.12 11.05
C LEU A 22 -4.60 6.73 12.07
N LEU A 23 -5.19 7.88 11.74
CA LEU A 23 -6.23 8.50 12.56
C LEU A 23 -7.55 7.70 12.50
N ILE A 24 -7.93 7.20 11.32
CA ILE A 24 -9.12 6.38 11.10
C ILE A 24 -9.01 5.08 11.88
N THR A 25 -7.87 4.39 11.79
CA THR A 25 -7.63 3.15 12.55
C THR A 25 -7.60 3.38 14.06
N LYS A 26 -7.18 4.57 14.51
CA LYS A 26 -7.32 5.00 15.91
C LYS A 26 -8.79 5.21 16.30
N LEU A 27 -9.55 5.91 15.46
CA LEU A 27 -10.95 6.25 15.72
C LEU A 27 -11.83 4.99 15.76
N LEU A 28 -11.54 4.03 14.88
CA LEU A 28 -12.19 2.72 14.79
C LEU A 28 -11.69 1.71 15.85
N LYS A 29 -10.73 2.09 16.72
CA LYS A 29 -10.13 1.23 17.75
C LYS A 29 -9.70 -0.16 17.23
N PHE A 30 -9.11 -0.22 16.04
CA PHE A 30 -8.59 -1.48 15.51
C PHE A 30 -7.47 -2.04 16.38
N ARG A 31 -7.23 -3.36 16.31
CA ARG A 31 -6.10 -4.00 17.01
C ARG A 31 -4.80 -3.65 16.27
N TYR A 32 -3.67 -3.56 16.97
CA TYR A 32 -2.38 -3.14 16.39
C TYR A 32 -2.01 -3.89 15.09
N ARG A 33 -2.21 -5.22 15.05
CA ARG A 33 -1.89 -6.05 13.88
C ARG A 33 -2.73 -5.69 12.65
N GLU A 34 -4.05 -5.62 12.81
CA GLU A 34 -4.98 -5.31 11.72
C GLU A 34 -4.89 -3.83 11.31
N ALA A 35 -4.68 -2.94 12.28
CA ALA A 35 -4.49 -1.51 12.03
C ALA A 35 -3.27 -1.24 11.15
N ILE A 36 -2.12 -1.87 11.42
CA ILE A 36 -0.91 -1.66 10.62
C ILE A 36 -1.08 -2.19 9.20
N ILE A 37 -1.63 -3.40 9.03
CA ILE A 37 -1.85 -3.97 7.70
C ILE A 37 -2.80 -3.08 6.90
N THR A 38 -3.89 -2.63 7.53
CA THR A 38 -4.86 -1.73 6.91
C THR A 38 -4.25 -0.40 6.51
N VAL A 39 -3.44 0.21 7.39
CA VAL A 39 -2.78 1.50 7.10
C VAL A 39 -1.76 1.37 5.98
N ILE A 40 -1.00 0.27 5.93
CA ILE A 40 -0.03 0.01 4.85
C ILE A 40 -0.76 -0.16 3.52
N ILE A 41 -1.79 -1.01 3.46
CA ILE A 41 -2.55 -1.27 2.23
C ILE A 41 -3.31 -0.01 1.79
N GLY A 42 -4.02 0.65 2.70
CA GLY A 42 -4.80 1.85 2.42
C GLY A 42 -3.96 3.08 2.06
N SER A 43 -2.65 3.05 2.33
CA SER A 43 -1.71 4.09 1.92
C SER A 43 -0.87 3.70 0.69
N SER A 44 -0.94 2.47 0.20
CA SER A 44 -0.17 2.02 -0.95
C SER A 44 -0.74 2.59 -2.24
N SER A 45 0.09 3.22 -3.07
CA SER A 45 -0.32 3.57 -4.44
C SER A 45 0.14 2.50 -5.43
N HIS A 46 -0.71 2.13 -6.39
CA HIS A 46 -0.38 1.09 -7.38
C HIS A 46 0.47 1.65 -8.54
N PHE A 47 1.77 1.82 -8.28
CA PHE A 47 2.75 2.30 -9.28
C PHE A 47 2.87 1.41 -10.50
N GLU A 48 2.56 0.12 -10.38
CA GLU A 48 2.63 -0.85 -11.48
C GLU A 48 1.74 -0.44 -12.66
N ILE A 49 0.50 -0.03 -12.36
CA ILE A 49 -0.47 0.47 -13.35
C ILE A 49 -0.03 1.86 -13.86
N ALA A 50 0.59 2.68 -13.01
CA ALA A 50 1.09 4.01 -13.38
C ALA A 50 2.28 3.94 -14.37
N ILE A 51 3.21 3.01 -14.15
CA ILE A 51 4.35 2.80 -15.05
C ILE A 51 3.86 2.21 -16.38
N ALA A 52 2.94 1.22 -16.33
CA ALA A 52 2.37 0.61 -17.52
C ALA A 52 1.66 1.64 -18.42
N SER A 53 0.81 2.50 -17.85
CA SER A 53 0.12 3.57 -18.58
C SER A 53 1.08 4.65 -19.10
N ALA A 54 2.10 5.05 -18.32
CA ALA A 54 3.11 6.01 -18.76
C ALA A 54 3.91 5.49 -19.96
N ILE A 55 4.33 4.23 -19.94
CA ILE A 55 5.04 3.60 -21.06
C ILE A 55 4.10 3.45 -22.27
N THR A 56 2.84 3.09 -22.05
CA THR A 56 1.85 2.90 -23.12
C THR A 56 1.52 4.21 -23.85
N LEU A 57 1.36 5.32 -23.11
CA LEU A 57 0.97 6.61 -23.66
C LEU A 57 2.16 7.44 -24.19
N TYR A 58 3.29 7.41 -23.48
CA TYR A 58 4.44 8.29 -23.76
C TYR A 58 5.68 7.55 -24.29
N GLY A 59 5.66 6.21 -24.31
CA GLY A 59 6.80 5.39 -24.70
C GLY A 59 7.87 5.26 -23.60
N VAL A 60 8.77 4.28 -23.77
CA VAL A 60 9.82 3.93 -22.78
C VAL A 60 10.89 5.00 -22.57
N GLY A 61 11.06 5.93 -23.53
CA GLY A 61 12.12 6.95 -23.49
C GLY A 61 11.67 8.34 -23.00
N SER A 62 10.41 8.49 -22.59
CA SER A 62 9.86 9.80 -22.22
C SER A 62 10.17 10.18 -20.77
N ILE A 63 10.29 11.47 -20.52
CA ILE A 63 10.41 12.07 -19.19
C ILE A 63 9.24 11.65 -18.29
N ALA A 64 8.05 11.39 -18.88
CA ALA A 64 6.90 10.89 -18.15
C ALA A 64 7.16 9.50 -17.53
N ALA A 65 7.75 8.56 -18.29
CA ALA A 65 8.07 7.22 -17.80
C ALA A 65 9.15 7.26 -16.71
N LEU A 66 10.19 8.11 -16.89
CA LEU A 66 11.24 8.31 -15.89
C LEU A 66 10.70 8.94 -14.60
N GLY A 67 9.78 9.90 -14.70
CA GLY A 67 9.12 10.53 -13.55
C GLY A 67 8.37 9.51 -12.69
N THR A 68 7.65 8.56 -13.29
CA THR A 68 6.93 7.51 -12.56
C THR A 68 7.88 6.56 -11.82
N THR A 69 9.02 6.19 -12.42
CA THR A 69 10.03 5.37 -11.73
C THR A 69 10.70 6.09 -10.56
N MET A 70 10.92 7.40 -10.69
CA MET A 70 11.47 8.22 -9.60
C MET A 70 10.47 8.37 -8.44
N GLY A 71 9.16 8.35 -8.72
CA GLY A 71 8.11 8.30 -7.71
C GLY A 71 8.18 7.05 -6.82
N LEU A 72 8.46 5.88 -7.41
CA LEU A 72 8.65 4.62 -6.66
C LEU A 72 9.85 4.70 -5.70
N PHE A 73 10.94 5.35 -6.11
CA PHE A 73 12.11 5.53 -5.26
C PHE A 73 11.77 6.29 -3.97
N TRP A 74 10.78 7.17 -4.02
CA TRP A 74 10.30 7.91 -2.86
C TRP A 74 9.23 7.15 -2.04
N GLU A 75 8.38 6.35 -2.70
CA GLU A 75 7.35 5.55 -2.03
C GLU A 75 7.94 4.56 -1.01
N VAL A 76 8.97 3.81 -1.42
CA VAL A 76 9.60 2.76 -0.61
C VAL A 76 10.18 3.27 0.72
N PRO A 77 10.99 4.34 0.77
CA PRO A 77 11.53 4.85 2.03
C PRO A 77 10.44 5.40 2.95
N VAL A 78 9.38 6.01 2.42
CA VAL A 78 8.29 6.53 3.26
C VAL A 78 7.48 5.39 3.89
N MET A 79 7.22 4.31 3.16
CA MET A 79 6.60 3.12 3.74
C MET A 79 7.42 2.52 4.87
N LEU A 80 8.74 2.40 4.70
CA LEU A 80 9.63 1.90 5.75
C LEU A 80 9.64 2.83 6.97
N ALA A 81 9.65 4.15 6.76
CA ALA A 81 9.54 5.13 7.83
C ALA A 81 8.21 4.99 8.59
N LEU A 82 7.10 4.75 7.89
CA LEU A 82 5.80 4.52 8.49
C LEU A 82 5.77 3.27 9.35
N VAL A 83 6.34 2.15 8.89
CA VAL A 83 6.43 0.92 9.70
C VAL A 83 7.20 1.19 10.99
N TYR A 84 8.29 1.97 10.91
CA TYR A 84 9.08 2.34 12.08
C TYR A 84 8.27 3.23 13.05
N ILE A 85 7.52 4.20 12.53
CA ILE A 85 6.62 5.06 13.30
C ILE A 85 5.50 4.22 13.94
N GLY A 86 4.88 3.30 13.20
CA GLY A 86 3.87 2.38 13.71
C GLY A 86 4.40 1.51 14.86
N LYS A 87 5.61 0.96 14.71
CA LYS A 87 6.30 0.20 15.78
C LYS A 87 6.61 1.06 17.00
N TRP A 88 6.98 2.32 16.80
CA TRP A 88 7.19 3.28 17.88
C TRP A 88 5.88 3.65 18.61
N LEU A 89 4.78 3.89 17.87
CA LEU A 89 3.46 4.14 18.46
C LEU A 89 2.91 2.92 19.19
N GLY A 90 3.16 1.71 18.69
CA GLY A 90 2.83 0.45 19.36
C GLY A 90 3.51 0.30 20.71
N LYS A 91 4.80 0.65 20.81
CA LYS A 91 5.54 0.68 22.09
C LYS A 91 4.98 1.70 23.09
N LYS A 92 4.35 2.77 22.60
CA LYS A 92 3.77 3.84 23.44
C LYS A 92 2.37 3.52 23.99
N GLY A 93 1.85 2.31 23.73
CA GLY A 93 0.53 1.89 24.22
C GLY A 93 -0.64 2.54 23.47
N PHE A 94 -0.42 2.99 22.23
CA PHE A 94 -1.46 3.65 21.43
C PHE A 94 -2.60 2.69 21.01
N TRP A 95 -2.35 1.38 21.03
CA TRP A 95 -3.33 0.32 20.76
C TRP A 95 -3.34 -0.73 21.88
N PRO A 96 -4.49 -1.36 22.17
CA PRO A 96 -4.57 -2.43 23.16
C PRO A 96 -3.70 -3.63 22.73
N PRO A 97 -2.99 -4.29 23.67
CA PRO A 97 -2.15 -5.43 23.38
C PRO A 97 -3.00 -6.57 22.80
N SER A 98 -2.59 -7.08 21.65
CA SER A 98 -3.24 -8.23 21.03
C SER A 98 -2.75 -9.53 21.69
N PRO A 99 -3.62 -10.52 21.96
CA PRO A 99 -3.20 -11.89 22.25
C PRO A 99 -2.30 -12.46 21.14
N PRO A 100 -1.54 -13.55 21.42
CA PRO A 100 -0.54 -14.10 20.53
C PRO A 100 -1.13 -14.33 19.14
N THR A 101 -0.34 -14.00 18.14
CA THR A 101 -0.62 -14.08 16.72
C THR A 101 -1.62 -15.17 16.37
N GLU A 102 -2.87 -14.79 16.09
CA GLU A 102 -3.69 -15.55 15.18
C GLU A 102 -3.05 -15.32 13.80
N GLN A 103 -1.99 -16.08 13.52
CA GLN A 103 -1.63 -16.36 12.15
C GLN A 103 -2.87 -17.04 11.60
N PRO A 104 -3.54 -16.49 10.57
CA PRO A 104 -4.58 -17.24 9.92
C PRO A 104 -3.97 -18.61 9.59
N ASP A 105 -4.65 -19.64 10.07
CA ASP A 105 -4.20 -21.01 10.03
C ASP A 105 -3.66 -21.31 8.63
N LEU A 106 -2.45 -21.86 8.61
CA LEU A 106 -1.69 -22.23 7.42
C LEU A 106 -2.34 -23.45 6.76
N LYS A 107 -3.61 -23.33 6.37
CA LYS A 107 -4.37 -24.29 5.55
C LYS A 107 -5.29 -23.63 4.53
N CYS A 108 -5.73 -22.39 4.75
CA CYS A 108 -6.46 -21.56 3.77
C CYS A 108 -6.01 -20.09 3.86
N THR A 109 -4.72 -19.86 4.12
CA THR A 109 -4.18 -18.50 4.13
C THR A 109 -3.61 -18.23 2.76
N ALA A 110 -4.43 -17.57 1.96
CA ALA A 110 -4.08 -17.11 0.65
C ALA A 110 -2.72 -16.40 0.69
N THR A 111 -1.71 -17.10 0.20
CA THR A 111 -0.51 -16.47 -0.34
C THR A 111 -0.99 -15.38 -1.31
N ALA A 112 -0.29 -14.26 -1.51
CA ALA A 112 -0.67 -13.30 -2.58
C ALA A 112 -0.85 -14.00 -3.95
N ARG A 113 -0.21 -15.16 -4.13
CA ARG A 113 -0.39 -16.10 -5.24
C ARG A 113 -1.74 -16.83 -5.27
N GLU A 114 -2.39 -17.07 -4.13
CA GLU A 114 -3.67 -17.76 -3.99
C GLU A 114 -4.88 -16.82 -4.18
N VAL A 115 -4.76 -15.55 -3.79
CA VAL A 115 -5.78 -14.53 -4.07
C VAL A 115 -5.93 -14.34 -5.58
N VAL A 116 -4.82 -14.34 -6.33
CA VAL A 116 -4.82 -14.28 -7.80
C VAL A 116 -5.50 -15.52 -8.41
N THR A 117 -5.22 -16.73 -7.91
CA THR A 117 -5.90 -17.95 -8.41
C THR A 117 -7.39 -18.03 -8.04
N CYS A 118 -7.84 -17.34 -6.99
CA CYS A 118 -9.27 -17.26 -6.66
C CYS A 118 -10.03 -16.25 -7.52
N GLU A 119 -9.39 -15.15 -7.95
CA GLU A 119 -9.94 -14.22 -8.96
C GLU A 119 -10.03 -14.88 -10.34
N GLU A 120 -8.99 -15.60 -10.78
CA GLU A 120 -8.99 -16.31 -12.07
C GLU A 120 -10.12 -17.35 -12.17
N LYS A 121 -10.48 -17.97 -11.03
CA LYS A 121 -11.58 -18.94 -10.96
C LYS A 121 -12.97 -18.28 -11.01
N LYS A 122 -13.09 -16.98 -10.74
CA LYS A 122 -14.36 -16.25 -10.90
C LYS A 122 -14.59 -15.82 -12.35
N GLU A 123 -13.57 -15.35 -13.07
CA GLU A 123 -13.71 -15.01 -14.50
C GLU A 123 -14.10 -16.23 -15.36
N ASN A 124 -13.53 -17.40 -15.06
CA ASN A 124 -13.86 -18.64 -15.79
C ASN A 124 -15.27 -19.19 -15.51
N MET A 125 -15.99 -18.66 -14.52
CA MET A 125 -17.35 -19.10 -14.20
C MET A 125 -18.43 -18.19 -14.81
N GLU A 126 -18.07 -16.97 -15.21
CA GLU A 126 -18.97 -16.01 -15.87
C GLU A 126 -18.94 -16.11 -17.41
N GLY A 127 -17.89 -16.69 -17.99
CA GLY A 127 -17.77 -16.92 -19.44
C GLY A 127 -18.39 -18.22 -20.00
N SER A 128 -19.08 -19.01 -19.17
CA SER A 128 -19.76 -20.25 -19.60
C SER A 128 -21.28 -20.10 -19.47
N LYS A 129 -21.81 -19.02 -20.02
CA LYS A 129 -23.25 -18.80 -20.15
C LYS A 129 -23.59 -18.13 -21.49
N ASP A 130 -22.98 -18.63 -22.56
CA ASP A 130 -23.43 -18.47 -23.95
C ASP A 130 -23.26 -19.80 -24.70
#